data_AF-A0A2K5SGI0-F1
#
_entry.id   AF-A0A2K5SGI0-F1
#
_cell.length_a   1.000
_cell.length_b   1.000
_cell.length_c   1.000
_cell.angle_alpha   90.00
_cell.angle_beta   90.00
_cell.angle_gamma   90.00
#
_symmetry.space_group_name_H-M   'P 1'
#
loop_
_entity.id
_entity.type
_entity.pdbx_description
1 polymer ?
#
loop_
_entity_poly.entity_id
_entity_poly.type
_entity_poly.pdbx_seq_one_letter_code
_entity_poly.pdbx_strand_id
1 'polypeptide(L)'
;MALRDADVQKQIKHMMAFIEQEANEKAEEIEAKAEEEFNIENGRLVQTQRLKITEYYEKKEKQIEQQKKIQMSNLMNQARLKVLRARDDLITDLLNEVKQRLSKVVKDTTRYQVPLDGLVLQGLDQKQDFSLVNAAVQKAIPMYKIATKNDVDVQTDQESYLPEDLVGGVEIHNGDHKIKVFNTLERRTRP
;
A
#
# COMPACT_ATOMS: atom_id res chain seq x y z
N MET A 1 18.77 23.46 106.00
CA MET A 1 18.41 24.83 105.58
C MET A 1 17.50 24.67 104.38
N ALA A 2 16.19 24.83 104.58
CA ALA A 2 15.20 24.65 103.52
C ALA A 2 15.44 25.70 102.43
N LEU A 3 15.45 25.28 101.16
CA LEU A 3 15.46 26.19 100.01
C LEU A 3 14.33 27.22 100.21
N ARG A 4 14.63 28.50 99.99
CA ARG A 4 13.63 29.57 100.08
C ARG A 4 12.58 29.33 99.00
N ASP A 5 11.30 29.40 99.38
CA ASP A 5 10.14 29.15 98.52
C ASP A 5 10.15 29.99 97.22
N ALA A 6 10.78 31.17 97.26
CA ALA A 6 11.00 32.04 96.11
C ALA A 6 11.93 31.44 95.02
N ASP A 7 12.92 30.63 95.40
CA ASP A 7 13.85 30.00 94.45
C ASP A 7 13.19 28.80 93.77
N VAL A 8 12.31 28.07 94.48
CA VAL A 8 11.48 27.00 93.94
C VAL A 8 10.50 27.55 92.90
N GLN A 9 9.83 28.67 93.19
CA GLN A 9 8.94 29.35 92.24
C GLN A 9 9.67 29.82 90.96
N LYS A 10 10.92 30.28 91.08
CA LYS A 10 11.74 30.65 89.90
C LYS A 10 12.07 29.43 89.04
N GLN A 11 12.43 28.29 89.64
CA GLN A 11 12.70 27.06 88.89
C GLN A 11 11.45 26.55 88.18
N ILE A 12 10.27 26.60 88.82
CA ILE A 12 9.00 26.20 88.17
C ILE A 12 8.71 27.09 86.96
N LYS A 13 8.86 28.41 87.09
CA LYS A 13 8.67 29.34 85.95
C LYS A 13 9.66 29.10 84.82
N HIS A 14 10.92 28.83 85.14
CA HIS A 14 11.92 28.47 84.14
C HIS A 14 11.58 27.16 83.42
N MET A 15 11.10 26.15 84.16
CA MET A 15 10.69 24.87 83.59
C MET A 15 9.43 25.03 82.71
N MET A 16 8.47 25.87 83.11
CA MET A 16 7.31 26.20 82.28
C MET A 16 7.71 26.89 80.97
N ALA A 17 8.61 27.88 81.03
CA ALA A 17 9.11 28.57 79.84
C ALA A 17 9.85 27.62 78.90
N PHE A 18 10.62 26.66 79.43
CA PHE A 18 11.27 25.63 78.63
C PHE A 18 10.25 24.73 77.91
N ILE A 19 9.20 24.28 78.62
CA ILE A 19 8.14 23.45 78.02
C ILE A 19 7.40 24.23 76.93
N GLU A 20 7.12 25.51 77.14
CA GLU A 20 6.47 26.37 76.16
C GLU A 20 7.36 26.60 74.93
N GLN A 21 8.66 26.83 75.13
CA GLN A 21 9.62 26.94 74.02
C GLN A 21 9.72 25.63 73.23
N GLU A 22 9.85 24.49 73.90
CA GLU A 22 9.93 23.17 73.25
C GLU A 22 8.65 22.86 72.45
N ALA A 23 7.48 23.22 72.99
CA ALA A 23 6.21 23.08 72.28
C ALA A 23 6.13 23.98 71.04
N ASN A 24 6.60 25.23 71.13
CA ASN A 24 6.62 26.17 70.01
C ASN A 24 7.61 25.74 68.92
N GLU A 25 8.84 25.34 69.29
CA GLU A 25 9.83 24.83 68.34
C GLU A 25 9.30 23.59 67.59
N LYS A 26 8.61 22.70 68.31
CA LYS A 26 8.00 21.52 67.71
C LYS A 26 6.82 21.84 66.80
N ALA A 27 6.04 22.87 67.13
CA ALA A 27 4.97 23.37 66.26
C ALA A 27 5.54 23.96 64.96
N GLU A 28 6.59 24.80 65.06
CA GLU A 28 7.27 25.39 63.91
C GLU A 28 7.92 24.30 63.03
N GLU A 29 8.52 23.27 63.62
CA GLU A 29 9.08 22.14 62.86
C GLU A 29 7.99 21.39 62.06
N ILE A 30 6.83 21.16 62.67
CA ILE A 30 5.70 20.50 61.99
C ILE A 30 5.17 21.37 60.85
N GLU A 31 5.03 22.68 61.07
CA GLU A 31 4.54 23.61 60.05
C GLU A 31 5.51 23.70 58.87
N ALA A 32 6.82 23.83 59.12
CA ALA A 32 7.83 23.83 58.08
C ALA A 32 7.83 22.53 57.26
N LYS A 33 7.70 21.38 57.92
CA LYS A 33 7.59 20.07 57.24
C LYS A 33 6.31 19.95 56.42
N ALA A 34 5.18 20.42 56.95
CA ALA A 34 3.91 20.39 56.23
C ALA A 34 3.96 21.27 54.97
N GLU A 35 4.61 22.43 55.03
CA GLU A 35 4.79 23.30 53.87
C GLU A 35 5.75 22.69 52.83
N GLU A 36 6.84 22.05 53.26
CA GLU A 36 7.75 21.33 52.37
C GLU A 36 7.02 20.18 51.65
N GLU A 37 6.29 19.33 52.38
CA GLU A 37 5.52 18.22 51.82
C GLU A 37 4.43 18.71 50.86
N PHE A 38 3.73 19.80 51.22
CA PHE A 38 2.72 20.41 50.36
C PHE A 38 3.32 20.86 49.02
N ASN A 39 4.45 21.53 49.06
CA ASN A 39 5.12 22.03 47.85
C ASN A 39 5.61 20.88 46.96
N ILE A 40 6.15 19.82 47.55
CA ILE A 40 6.58 18.62 46.83
C ILE A 40 5.38 17.94 46.15
N GLU A 41 4.30 17.70 46.89
CA GLU A 41 3.14 16.98 46.37
C GLU A 41 2.37 17.79 45.32
N ASN A 42 2.22 19.10 45.53
CA ASN A 42 1.64 20.00 44.55
C ASN A 42 2.48 20.03 43.26
N GLY A 43 3.81 20.12 43.39
CA GLY A 43 4.73 20.02 42.26
C GLY A 43 4.56 18.70 41.49
N ARG A 44 4.51 17.57 42.21
CA ARG A 44 4.31 16.23 41.64
C ARG A 44 2.99 16.12 40.88
N LEU A 45 1.90 16.62 41.45
CA LEU A 45 0.57 16.63 40.83
C LEU A 45 0.56 17.45 39.54
N VAL A 46 1.09 18.67 39.58
CA VAL A 46 1.17 19.57 38.42
C VAL A 46 2.01 18.94 37.31
N GLN A 47 3.18 18.38 37.62
CA GLN A 47 4.03 17.75 36.61
C GLN A 47 3.36 16.51 35.99
N THR A 48 2.70 15.69 36.80
CA THR A 48 1.97 14.51 36.32
C THR A 48 0.86 14.91 35.34
N GLN A 49 0.09 15.96 35.65
CA GLN A 49 -0.97 16.44 34.75
C GLN A 49 -0.40 17.11 33.50
N ARG A 50 0.70 17.86 33.60
CA ARG A 50 1.40 18.43 32.44
C ARG A 50 1.83 17.35 31.46
N LEU A 51 2.43 16.26 31.94
CA LEU A 51 2.83 15.14 31.09
C LEU A 51 1.63 14.52 30.36
N LYS A 52 0.49 14.33 31.04
CA LYS A 52 -0.74 13.83 30.41
C LYS A 52 -1.26 14.76 29.32
N ILE A 53 -1.22 16.08 29.57
CA ILE A 53 -1.63 17.09 28.60
C ILE A 53 -0.70 17.06 27.38
N THR A 54 0.62 17.06 27.60
CA THR A 54 1.61 16.97 26.52
C THR A 54 1.39 15.71 25.67
N GLU A 55 1.26 14.54 26.29
CA GLU A 55 1.02 13.28 25.56
C GLU A 55 -0.29 13.31 24.76
N TYR A 56 -1.35 13.90 25.30
CA TYR A 56 -2.63 14.07 24.60
C TYR A 56 -2.46 14.95 23.34
N TYR A 57 -1.78 16.08 23.46
CA TYR A 57 -1.57 16.99 22.32
C TYR A 57 -0.58 16.43 21.29
N GLU A 58 0.47 15.73 21.71
CA GLU A 58 1.38 15.03 20.78
C GLU A 58 0.64 13.98 19.94
N LYS A 59 -0.26 13.20 20.55
CA LYS A 59 -1.10 12.24 19.81
C LYS A 59 -2.01 12.96 18.81
N LYS A 60 -2.62 14.07 19.24
CA LYS A 60 -3.53 14.87 18.41
C LYS A 60 -2.80 15.51 17.22
N GLU A 61 -1.59 16.01 17.45
CA GLU A 61 -0.73 16.58 16.41
C GLU A 61 -0.33 15.53 15.37
N LYS A 62 0.15 14.36 15.82
CA LYS A 62 0.49 13.23 14.92
C LYS A 62 -0.71 12.80 14.09
N GLN A 63 -1.90 12.74 14.69
CA GLN A 63 -3.13 12.40 13.97
C GLN A 63 -3.46 13.43 12.88
N ILE A 64 -3.36 14.73 13.20
CA ILE A 64 -3.60 15.80 12.23
C ILE A 64 -2.57 15.75 11.09
N GLU A 65 -1.29 15.53 11.41
CA GLU A 65 -0.24 15.43 10.40
C GLU A 65 -0.48 14.25 9.44
N GLN A 66 -0.85 13.09 9.96
CA GLN A 66 -1.23 11.93 9.16
C GLN A 66 -2.45 12.22 8.28
N GLN A 67 -3.50 12.86 8.83
CA GLN A 67 -4.67 13.25 8.06
C GLN A 67 -4.32 14.22 6.92
N LYS A 68 -3.44 15.20 7.17
CA LYS A 68 -2.94 16.12 6.13
C LYS A 68 -2.21 15.37 5.02
N LYS A 69 -1.35 14.40 5.36
CA LYS A 69 -0.65 13.56 4.37
C LYS A 69 -1.63 12.74 3.52
N ILE A 70 -2.66 12.14 4.15
CA ILE A 70 -3.71 11.40 3.45
C ILE A 70 -4.49 12.32 2.51
N GLN A 71 -4.90 13.49 2.98
CA GLN A 71 -5.63 14.48 2.16
C GLN A 71 -4.81 14.94 0.96
N MET A 72 -3.54 15.26 1.17
CA MET A 72 -2.63 15.65 0.09
C MET A 72 -2.44 14.52 -0.93
N SER A 73 -2.21 13.29 -0.47
CA SER A 73 -2.09 12.11 -1.33
C SER A 73 -3.37 11.88 -2.15
N ASN A 74 -4.54 11.96 -1.51
CA ASN A 74 -5.83 11.83 -2.17
C ASN A 74 -6.05 12.91 -3.23
N LEU A 75 -5.71 14.17 -2.93
CA LEU A 75 -5.82 15.27 -3.88
C LEU A 75 -4.93 15.05 -5.11
N MET A 76 -3.68 14.66 -4.89
CA MET A 76 -2.75 14.35 -5.98
C MET A 76 -3.21 13.17 -6.82
N ASN A 77 -3.73 12.11 -6.18
CA ASN A 77 -4.27 10.96 -6.89
C ASN A 77 -5.52 11.33 -7.70
N GLN A 78 -6.41 12.16 -7.15
CA GLN A 78 -7.57 12.68 -7.89
C GLN A 78 -7.13 13.51 -9.10
N ALA A 79 -6.13 14.38 -8.95
CA ALA A 79 -5.58 15.15 -10.07
C ALA A 79 -4.99 14.23 -11.16
N ARG A 80 -4.20 13.23 -10.76
CA ARG A 80 -3.65 12.21 -11.67
C ARG A 80 -4.75 11.47 -12.42
N LEU A 81 -5.78 11.01 -11.72
CA LEU A 81 -6.91 10.29 -12.33
C LEU A 81 -7.69 11.17 -13.31
N LYS A 82 -7.87 12.46 -13.01
CA LYS A 82 -8.50 13.41 -13.94
C LYS A 82 -7.70 13.52 -15.25
N VAL A 83 -6.38 13.63 -15.17
CA VAL A 83 -5.51 13.67 -16.37
C VAL A 83 -5.60 12.37 -17.15
N LEU A 84 -5.55 11.22 -16.47
CA LEU A 84 -5.65 9.92 -17.13
C LEU A 84 -6.99 9.72 -17.84
N ARG A 85 -8.11 10.11 -17.21
CA ARG A 85 -9.43 10.08 -17.84
C ARG A 85 -9.50 10.98 -19.06
N ALA A 86 -9.06 12.23 -18.95
CA ALA A 86 -9.03 13.14 -20.09
C ALA A 86 -8.20 12.59 -21.26
N ARG A 87 -7.08 11.91 -20.97
CA ARG A 87 -6.27 11.25 -22.01
C ARG A 87 -7.01 10.08 -22.65
N ASP A 88 -7.70 9.26 -21.86
CA ASP A 88 -8.46 8.10 -22.35
C ASP A 88 -9.67 8.54 -23.21
N ASP A 89 -10.36 9.60 -22.78
CA ASP A 89 -11.45 10.24 -23.51
C ASP A 89 -10.96 10.72 -24.89
N LEU A 90 -9.80 11.41 -24.96
CA LEU A 90 -9.21 11.86 -26.21
C LEU A 90 -8.85 10.71 -27.16
N ILE A 91 -8.32 9.60 -26.64
CA ILE A 91 -8.01 8.41 -27.44
C ILE A 91 -9.30 7.77 -27.95
N THR A 92 -10.32 7.67 -27.10
CA THR A 92 -11.62 7.12 -27.46
C THR A 92 -12.29 7.95 -28.56
N ASP A 93 -12.25 9.27 -28.44
CA ASP A 93 -12.78 10.19 -29.45
C ASP A 93 -12.02 10.06 -30.78
N LEU A 94 -10.69 9.97 -30.74
CA LEU A 94 -9.86 9.75 -31.94
C LEU A 94 -10.22 8.43 -32.63
N LEU A 95 -10.33 7.34 -31.85
CA LEU A 95 -10.70 6.02 -32.40
C LEU A 95 -12.11 6.03 -33.01
N ASN A 96 -13.05 6.73 -32.37
CA ASN A 96 -14.39 6.91 -32.91
C ASN A 96 -14.38 7.72 -34.21
N GLU A 97 -13.57 8.77 -34.29
CA GLU A 97 -13.41 9.55 -35.53
C GLU A 97 -12.79 8.70 -36.64
N VAL A 98 -11.74 7.92 -36.34
CA VAL A 98 -11.12 6.98 -37.29
C VAL A 98 -12.15 5.95 -37.78
N LYS A 99 -12.97 5.36 -36.90
CA LYS A 99 -14.04 4.44 -37.30
C LYS A 99 -15.07 5.08 -38.22
N GLN A 100 -15.45 6.33 -37.94
CA GLN A 100 -16.36 7.08 -38.81
C GLN A 100 -15.73 7.37 -40.18
N ARG A 101 -14.44 7.74 -40.21
CA ARG A 101 -13.70 7.95 -41.46
C ARG A 101 -13.55 6.65 -42.26
N LEU A 102 -13.22 5.53 -41.62
CA LEU A 102 -13.16 4.21 -42.24
C LEU A 102 -14.52 3.81 -42.81
N SER A 103 -15.61 4.04 -42.07
CA SER A 103 -16.96 3.78 -42.55
C SER A 103 -17.32 4.58 -43.81
N LYS A 104 -16.77 5.79 -43.98
CA LYS A 104 -16.92 6.56 -45.23
C LYS A 104 -16.12 5.92 -46.38
N VAL A 105 -14.93 5.38 -46.11
CA VAL A 105 -14.13 4.67 -47.12
C VAL A 105 -14.81 3.38 -47.56
N VAL A 106 -15.38 2.61 -46.63
CA VAL A 106 -16.13 1.37 -46.94
C VAL A 106 -17.34 1.64 -47.84
N LYS A 107 -18.00 2.80 -47.68
CA LYS A 107 -19.12 3.20 -48.54
C LYS A 107 -18.70 3.54 -49.97
N ASP A 108 -17.43 3.86 -50.20
CA ASP A 108 -16.87 4.08 -51.54
C ASP A 108 -16.33 2.76 -52.10
N THR A 109 -17.17 2.07 -52.87
CA THR A 109 -16.87 0.76 -53.44
C THR A 109 -15.56 0.75 -54.23
N THR A 110 -15.24 1.82 -54.96
CA THR A 110 -14.03 1.88 -55.79
C THR A 110 -12.75 1.97 -54.96
N ARG A 111 -12.79 2.69 -53.83
CA ARG A 111 -11.64 2.83 -52.92
C ARG A 111 -11.52 1.67 -51.94
N TYR A 112 -12.62 0.99 -51.62
CA TYR A 112 -12.65 -0.13 -50.70
C TYR A 112 -12.21 -1.47 -51.33
N GLN A 113 -12.41 -1.63 -52.64
CA GLN A 113 -12.11 -2.88 -53.35
C GLN A 113 -10.63 -3.29 -53.25
N VAL A 114 -9.70 -2.35 -53.44
CA VAL A 114 -8.25 -2.62 -53.40
C VAL A 114 -7.79 -3.10 -52.00
N PRO A 115 -8.13 -2.43 -50.88
CA PRO A 115 -7.87 -2.96 -49.54
C PRO A 115 -8.54 -4.32 -49.27
N LEU A 116 -9.77 -4.53 -49.76
CA LEU A 116 -10.51 -5.77 -49.52
C LEU A 116 -9.82 -6.98 -50.17
N ASP A 117 -9.38 -6.84 -51.43
CA ASP A 117 -8.64 -7.89 -52.13
C ASP A 117 -7.33 -8.23 -51.41
N GLY A 118 -6.63 -7.22 -50.87
CA GLY A 118 -5.43 -7.40 -50.04
C GLY A 118 -5.69 -8.10 -48.71
N LEU A 119 -6.79 -7.77 -48.02
CA LEU A 119 -7.20 -8.42 -46.77
C LEU A 119 -7.55 -9.91 -47.00
N VAL A 120 -8.23 -10.23 -48.11
CA VAL A 120 -8.53 -11.62 -48.49
C VAL A 120 -7.25 -12.39 -48.79
N LEU A 121 -6.31 -11.80 -49.54
CA LEU A 121 -5.01 -12.42 -49.82
C LEU A 121 -4.21 -12.66 -48.53
N GLN A 122 -4.19 -11.70 -47.62
CA GLN A 122 -3.52 -11.82 -46.33
C GLN A 122 -4.13 -12.93 -45.46
N GLY A 123 -5.47 -13.03 -45.41
CA GLY A 123 -6.15 -14.11 -44.70
C GLY A 123 -5.89 -15.50 -45.30
N LEU A 124 -5.62 -15.58 -46.61
CA LEU A 124 -5.21 -16.82 -47.26
C LEU A 124 -3.74 -17.20 -46.93
N ASP A 125 -2.87 -16.22 -46.71
CA ASP A 125 -1.44 -16.42 -46.46
C ASP A 125 -1.12 -16.72 -44.98
N GLN A 126 -1.95 -16.30 -44.01
CA GLN A 126 -1.78 -16.65 -42.59
C GLN A 126 -1.90 -18.16 -42.29
N LYS A 127 -2.31 -18.98 -43.26
CA LYS A 127 -2.16 -20.44 -43.18
C LYS A 127 -0.69 -20.91 -43.27
N GLN A 128 0.28 -20.03 -43.54
CA GLN A 128 1.70 -20.38 -43.60
C GLN A 128 2.28 -20.82 -42.24
N ASP A 129 1.84 -20.26 -41.12
CA ASP A 129 2.36 -20.63 -39.80
C ASP A 129 2.06 -22.08 -39.44
N PHE A 130 0.96 -22.64 -39.95
CA PHE A 130 0.65 -24.06 -39.80
C PHE A 130 1.75 -24.96 -40.39
N SER A 131 2.34 -24.57 -41.52
CA SER A 131 3.45 -25.31 -42.14
C SER A 131 4.74 -25.25 -41.30
N LEU A 132 5.03 -24.08 -40.72
CA LEU A 132 6.19 -23.86 -39.87
C LEU A 132 6.06 -24.58 -38.52
N VAL A 133 4.86 -24.56 -37.92
CA VAL A 133 4.55 -25.27 -36.67
C VAL A 133 4.68 -26.78 -36.87
N ASN A 134 4.13 -27.34 -37.96
CA ASN A 134 4.29 -28.77 -38.26
C ASN A 134 5.77 -29.17 -38.40
N ALA A 135 6.58 -28.35 -39.09
CA ALA A 135 8.02 -28.59 -39.20
C ALA A 135 8.74 -28.52 -37.83
N ALA A 136 8.30 -27.65 -36.92
CA ALA A 136 8.85 -27.54 -35.58
C ALA A 136 8.47 -28.73 -34.69
N VAL A 137 7.21 -29.19 -34.76
CA VAL A 137 6.71 -30.36 -34.00
C VAL A 137 7.50 -31.62 -34.39
N GLN A 138 7.70 -31.87 -35.69
CA GLN A 138 8.46 -33.03 -36.17
C GLN A 138 9.92 -33.05 -35.66
N LYS A 139 10.54 -31.88 -35.48
CA LYS A 139 11.88 -31.76 -34.88
C LYS A 139 11.87 -31.92 -33.36
N ALA A 140 10.79 -31.52 -32.68
CA ALA A 140 10.71 -31.53 -31.22
C ALA A 140 10.47 -32.94 -30.64
N ILE A 141 9.70 -33.80 -31.31
CA ILE A 141 9.39 -35.17 -30.88
C ILE A 141 10.66 -36.00 -30.56
N PRO A 142 11.66 -36.12 -31.47
CA PRO A 142 12.86 -36.89 -31.18
C PRO A 142 13.70 -36.28 -30.05
N MET A 143 13.77 -34.94 -29.98
CA MET A 143 14.50 -34.24 -28.90
C MET A 143 13.86 -34.50 -27.53
N TYR A 144 12.54 -34.49 -27.46
CA TYR A 144 11.80 -34.79 -26.23
C TYR A 144 12.01 -36.23 -25.77
N LYS A 145 11.96 -37.19 -26.71
CA LYS A 145 12.21 -38.61 -26.42
C LYS A 145 13.60 -38.86 -25.87
N ILE A 146 14.62 -38.18 -26.39
CA ILE A 146 16.00 -38.28 -25.87
C ILE A 146 16.09 -37.68 -24.45
N ALA A 147 15.50 -36.52 -24.22
CA ALA A 147 15.61 -35.79 -22.95
C ALA A 147 14.84 -36.47 -21.79
N THR A 148 13.65 -37.02 -22.08
CA THR A 148 12.74 -37.52 -21.04
C THR A 148 12.60 -39.04 -21.02
N LYS A 149 13.12 -39.75 -22.04
CA LYS A 149 12.97 -41.20 -22.25
C LYS A 149 11.52 -41.69 -22.37
N ASN A 150 10.57 -40.79 -22.59
CA ASN A 150 9.16 -41.11 -22.78
C ASN A 150 8.73 -40.85 -24.22
N ASP A 151 7.81 -41.68 -24.72
CA ASP A 151 7.16 -41.47 -26.01
C ASP A 151 6.02 -40.44 -25.87
N VAL A 152 5.89 -39.58 -26.88
CA VAL A 152 4.86 -38.53 -26.94
C VAL A 152 4.23 -38.52 -28.33
N ASP A 153 2.90 -38.53 -28.39
CA ASP A 153 2.13 -38.28 -29.60
C ASP A 153 1.71 -36.80 -29.61
N VAL A 154 2.13 -36.05 -30.64
CA VAL A 154 1.86 -34.61 -30.77
C VAL A 154 1.16 -34.38 -32.09
N GLN A 155 -0.07 -33.87 -32.02
CA GLN A 155 -0.91 -33.56 -33.16
C GLN A 155 -1.19 -32.04 -33.20
N THR A 156 -1.16 -31.46 -34.39
CA THR A 156 -1.49 -30.05 -34.60
C THR A 156 -2.99 -29.93 -34.92
N ASP A 157 -3.71 -29.10 -34.17
CA ASP A 157 -5.13 -28.84 -34.39
C ASP A 157 -5.34 -28.11 -35.74
N GLN A 158 -6.32 -28.57 -36.52
CA GLN A 158 -6.69 -28.02 -37.83
C GLN A 158 -8.04 -27.27 -37.81
N GLU A 159 -8.77 -27.36 -36.70
CA GLU A 159 -10.10 -26.77 -36.56
C GLU A 159 -10.05 -25.51 -35.68
N SER A 160 -9.17 -25.48 -34.67
CA SER A 160 -9.03 -24.35 -33.75
C SER A 160 -7.67 -23.68 -33.88
N TYR A 161 -7.65 -22.50 -34.51
CA TYR A 161 -6.46 -21.65 -34.62
C TYR A 161 -6.41 -20.59 -33.49
N LEU A 162 -5.21 -20.08 -33.25
CA LEU A 162 -5.01 -18.97 -32.32
C LEU A 162 -5.66 -17.67 -32.88
N PRO A 163 -6.16 -16.78 -32.00
CA PRO A 163 -6.71 -15.49 -32.42
C PRO A 163 -5.70 -14.67 -33.24
N GLU A 164 -6.18 -14.00 -34.29
CA GLU A 164 -5.37 -13.13 -35.18
C GLU A 164 -4.71 -11.95 -34.45
N ASP A 165 -5.22 -11.60 -33.26
CA ASP A 165 -4.68 -10.53 -32.41
C ASP A 165 -3.33 -10.89 -31.77
N LEU A 166 -2.90 -12.15 -31.87
CA LEU A 166 -1.62 -12.62 -31.33
C LEU A 166 -0.49 -12.50 -32.37
N VAL A 167 0.61 -11.87 -31.97
CA VAL A 167 1.88 -11.69 -32.71
C VAL A 167 2.55 -13.03 -33.04
N GLY A 168 2.23 -14.10 -32.31
CA GLY A 168 2.61 -15.48 -32.64
C GLY A 168 2.96 -16.36 -31.44
N GLY A 169 3.39 -17.59 -31.74
CA GLY A 169 3.76 -18.63 -30.77
C GLY A 169 2.78 -19.80 -30.76
N VAL A 170 2.82 -20.63 -29.72
CA VAL A 170 2.02 -21.87 -29.67
C VAL A 170 1.30 -22.04 -28.33
N GLU A 171 0.10 -22.60 -28.39
CA GLU A 171 -0.62 -23.11 -27.22
C GLU A 171 -0.64 -24.64 -27.29
N ILE A 172 -0.22 -25.30 -26.21
CA ILE A 172 -0.14 -26.76 -26.15
C ILE A 172 -1.17 -27.27 -25.17
N HIS A 173 -1.96 -28.25 -25.60
CA HIS A 173 -3.01 -28.90 -24.82
C HIS A 173 -2.63 -30.35 -24.54
N ASN A 174 -3.05 -30.87 -23.39
CA ASN A 174 -3.06 -32.32 -23.17
C ASN A 174 -4.27 -32.97 -23.85
N GLY A 175 -4.25 -34.30 -24.01
CA GLY A 175 -5.33 -35.04 -24.70
C GLY A 175 -6.74 -34.86 -24.11
N ASP A 176 -6.84 -34.54 -22.82
CA ASP A 176 -8.13 -34.26 -22.16
C ASP A 176 -8.55 -32.77 -22.21
N HIS A 177 -7.76 -31.91 -22.87
CA HIS A 177 -7.91 -30.45 -22.94
C HIS A 177 -8.00 -29.69 -21.60
N LYS A 178 -7.74 -30.36 -20.47
CA LYS A 178 -7.78 -29.79 -19.11
C LYS A 178 -6.54 -28.98 -18.77
N ILE A 179 -5.38 -29.36 -19.29
CA ILE A 179 -4.10 -28.72 -19.05
C ILE A 179 -3.71 -27.97 -20.32
N LYS A 180 -3.44 -26.67 -20.17
CA LYS A 180 -3.09 -25.77 -21.26
C LYS A 180 -1.79 -25.04 -20.92
N VAL A 181 -0.83 -25.06 -21.84
CA VAL A 181 0.43 -24.33 -21.73
C VAL A 181 0.45 -23.24 -22.79
N PHE A 182 0.34 -21.99 -22.33
CA PHE A 182 0.38 -20.81 -23.19
C PHE A 182 1.83 -20.39 -23.41
N ASN A 183 2.36 -20.59 -24.61
CA ASN A 183 3.72 -20.21 -24.99
C ASN A 183 3.72 -19.24 -26.18
N THR A 184 2.83 -18.25 -26.13
CA THR A 184 2.74 -17.15 -27.10
C THR A 184 3.78 -16.06 -26.79
N LEU A 185 4.14 -15.29 -27.81
CA LEU A 185 5.15 -14.24 -27.68
C LEU A 185 4.69 -13.12 -26.73
N GLU A 186 3.40 -12.79 -26.66
CA GLU A 186 2.91 -11.82 -25.67
C GLU A 186 3.05 -12.34 -24.24
N ARG A 187 2.77 -13.63 -24.01
CA ARG A 187 2.88 -14.24 -22.68
C ARG A 187 4.32 -14.24 -22.18
N ARG A 188 5.31 -14.32 -23.08
CA ARG A 188 6.74 -14.31 -22.74
C ARG A 188 7.33 -12.91 -22.62
N THR A 189 6.72 -11.92 -23.27
CA THR A 189 7.15 -10.52 -23.24
C THR A 189 6.41 -9.68 -22.21
N ARG A 190 5.30 -10.19 -21.65
CA ARG A 190 4.69 -9.63 -20.45
C ARG A 190 5.65 -9.77 -19.25
N PRO A 191 6.02 -8.67 -18.58
CA PRO A 191 6.82 -8.70 -17.36
C PRO A 191 6.06 -9.28 -16.16
#